data_AF-A0A924QLK8-F1
#
_entry.id   AF-A0A924QLK8-F1
#
_cell.length_a   1.000
_cell.length_b   1.000
_cell.length_c   1.000
_cell.angle_alpha   90.00
_cell.angle_beta   90.00
_cell.angle_gamma   90.00
#
_symmetry.space_group_name_H-M   'P 1'
#
loop_
_entity.id
_entity.type
_entity.pdbx_description
1 polymer ?
#
loop_
_entity_poly.entity_id
_entity_poly.type
_entity_poly.pdbx_seq_one_letter_code
_entity_poly.pdbx_strand_id
1 'polypeptide(L)'
;MVLTAMLALNLSAEILNAFRTVNYSLLNSNAAIDTKNETIFKSFKQELEQAEKKQLAAIWYPKAQKAKDLSDAVTAYLDGLKMELKKDSKLKIEDGQEKFNEDNLDAATRLLVEPGKAKGEELRKKLQDFKDQLLAIDPEIGKEFATTLPLDLAIPKSSNKSTVGKDEWAYSYFHMTPTIAAITILSKFQNDVKNSEAQIVEFCHKKVGEVQVRYDAFQAIA
;
A
#
# COMPACT_ATOMS: atom_id res chain seq x y z
N MET A 1 -2.74 18.07 -41.61
CA MET A 1 -3.25 17.08 -40.62
C MET A 1 -2.16 16.13 -40.09
N VAL A 2 -0.94 16.08 -40.67
CA VAL A 2 0.15 15.22 -40.18
C VAL A 2 0.81 15.75 -38.89
N LEU A 3 0.95 17.07 -38.74
CA LEU A 3 1.55 17.66 -37.53
C LEU A 3 0.69 17.48 -36.26
N THR A 4 -0.63 17.59 -36.36
CA THR A 4 -1.54 17.39 -35.22
C THR A 4 -1.58 15.93 -34.75
N ALA A 5 -1.43 14.97 -35.68
CA ALA A 5 -1.31 13.56 -35.34
C ALA A 5 0.05 13.22 -34.68
N MET A 6 1.17 13.80 -35.14
CA MET A 6 2.48 13.62 -34.47
C MET A 6 2.51 14.24 -33.07
N LEU A 7 1.90 15.42 -32.89
CA LEU A 7 1.85 16.07 -31.57
C LEU A 7 1.02 15.24 -30.56
N ALA A 8 -0.10 14.67 -31.00
CA ALA A 8 -0.95 13.81 -30.18
C ALA A 8 -0.29 12.46 -29.83
N LEU A 9 0.47 11.86 -30.77
CA LEU A 9 1.25 10.64 -30.51
C LEU A 9 2.39 10.89 -29.50
N ASN A 10 3.09 12.01 -29.63
CA ASN A 10 4.18 12.38 -28.70
C ASN A 10 3.65 12.67 -27.29
N LEU A 11 2.52 13.37 -27.17
CA LEU A 11 1.89 13.63 -25.88
C LEU A 11 1.47 12.34 -25.16
N SER A 12 0.97 11.34 -25.90
CA SER A 12 0.63 10.03 -25.32
C SER A 12 1.87 9.30 -24.78
N ALA A 13 2.98 9.30 -25.52
CA ALA A 13 4.23 8.68 -25.08
C ALA A 13 4.84 9.37 -23.84
N GLU A 14 4.78 10.70 -23.76
CA GLU A 14 5.24 11.46 -22.60
C GLU A 14 4.41 11.15 -21.34
N ILE A 15 3.08 11.05 -21.48
CA ILE A 15 2.18 10.69 -20.37
C ILE A 15 2.51 9.28 -19.84
N LEU A 16 2.69 8.30 -20.74
CA LEU A 16 3.09 6.94 -20.32
C LEU A 16 4.44 6.94 -19.62
N ASN A 17 5.40 7.73 -20.11
CA ASN A 17 6.71 7.87 -19.49
C ASN A 17 6.64 8.50 -18.08
N ALA A 18 5.76 9.48 -17.89
CA ALA A 18 5.49 10.06 -16.57
C ALA A 18 4.95 8.99 -15.61
N PHE A 19 4.00 8.16 -16.04
CA PHE A 19 3.50 7.05 -15.21
C PHE A 19 4.59 6.03 -14.87
N ARG A 20 5.48 5.67 -15.80
CA ARG A 20 6.64 4.81 -15.50
C ARG A 20 7.55 5.43 -14.44
N THR A 21 7.82 6.72 -14.57
CA THR A 21 8.69 7.46 -13.65
C THR A 21 8.12 7.47 -12.24
N VAL A 22 6.82 7.77 -12.11
CA VAL A 22 6.12 7.72 -10.83
C VAL A 22 6.12 6.30 -10.27
N ASN A 23 5.82 5.29 -11.10
CA ASN A 23 5.84 3.90 -10.68
C ASN A 23 7.22 3.48 -10.16
N TYR A 24 8.29 3.82 -10.87
CA TYR A 24 9.66 3.53 -10.44
C TYR A 24 10.00 4.20 -9.10
N SER A 25 9.59 5.47 -8.92
CA SER A 25 9.75 6.18 -7.65
C SER A 25 9.03 5.48 -6.50
N LEU A 26 7.78 5.05 -6.72
CA LEU A 26 6.99 4.30 -5.73
C LEU A 26 7.63 2.96 -5.38
N LEU A 27 8.16 2.22 -6.37
CA LEU A 27 8.87 0.96 -6.11
C LEU A 27 10.14 1.16 -5.28
N ASN A 28 10.92 2.21 -5.58
CA ASN A 28 12.10 2.54 -4.77
C ASN A 28 11.71 2.95 -3.34
N SER A 29 10.62 3.72 -3.19
CA SER A 29 10.09 4.09 -1.88
C SER A 29 9.66 2.84 -1.10
N ASN A 30 9.00 1.88 -1.73
CA ASN A 30 8.62 0.61 -1.11
C ASN A 30 9.85 -0.15 -0.61
N ALA A 31 10.89 -0.29 -1.44
CA ALA A 31 12.13 -0.97 -1.05
C ALA A 31 12.87 -0.27 0.11
N ALA A 32 12.85 1.06 0.14
CA ALA A 32 13.42 1.83 1.25
C ALA A 32 12.64 1.62 2.56
N ILE A 33 11.30 1.58 2.49
CA ILE A 33 10.44 1.29 3.64
C ILE A 33 10.69 -0.13 4.15
N ASP A 34 10.82 -1.11 3.26
CA ASP A 34 11.11 -2.50 3.64
C ASP A 34 12.45 -2.60 4.38
N THR A 35 13.49 -1.93 3.86
CA THR A 35 14.81 -1.88 4.51
C THR A 35 14.74 -1.25 5.90
N LYS A 36 13.93 -0.18 6.06
CA LYS A 36 13.69 0.47 7.35
C LYS A 36 13.00 -0.49 8.32
N ASN A 37 11.91 -1.14 7.89
CA ASN A 37 11.16 -2.08 8.73
C ASN A 37 12.04 -3.25 9.16
N GLU A 38 12.83 -3.83 8.26
CA GLU A 38 13.79 -4.89 8.61
C GLU A 38 14.78 -4.46 9.71
N THR A 39 15.26 -3.22 9.65
CA THR A 39 16.17 -2.66 10.65
C THR A 39 15.48 -2.55 12.02
N ILE A 40 14.22 -2.09 12.04
CA ILE A 40 13.43 -2.00 13.28
C ILE A 40 13.16 -3.40 13.85
N PHE A 41 12.78 -4.37 13.02
CA PHE A 41 12.57 -5.75 13.46
C PHE A 41 13.85 -6.41 14.00
N LYS A 42 15.02 -6.10 13.43
CA LYS A 42 16.32 -6.51 14.00
C LYS A 42 16.55 -5.89 15.37
N SER A 43 16.26 -4.60 15.54
CA SER A 43 16.36 -3.90 16.82
C SER A 43 15.43 -4.51 17.88
N PHE A 44 14.16 -4.80 17.54
CA PHE A 44 13.22 -5.49 18.43
C PHE A 44 13.77 -6.82 18.96
N LYS A 45 14.40 -7.63 18.10
CA LYS A 45 14.99 -8.91 18.50
C LYS A 45 16.11 -8.73 19.53
N GLN A 46 16.91 -7.68 19.39
CA GLN A 46 17.93 -7.34 20.39
C GLN A 46 17.31 -6.87 21.71
N GLU A 47 16.20 -6.13 21.66
CA GLU A 47 15.50 -5.67 22.87
C GLU A 47 14.81 -6.80 23.64
N LEU A 48 14.41 -7.88 22.96
CA LEU A 48 13.91 -9.10 23.61
C LEU A 48 14.97 -9.81 24.47
N GLU A 49 16.25 -9.58 24.18
CA GLU A 49 17.39 -10.15 24.93
C GLU A 49 17.77 -9.28 26.14
N GLN A 50 17.35 -8.01 26.17
CA GLN A 50 17.65 -7.07 27.26
C GLN A 50 16.66 -7.26 28.41
N ALA A 51 17.15 -7.61 29.60
CA ALA A 51 16.31 -7.94 30.77
C ALA A 51 15.29 -6.84 31.11
N GLU A 52 15.69 -5.57 31.01
CA GLU A 52 14.85 -4.40 31.34
C GLU A 52 13.72 -4.18 30.33
N LYS A 53 13.94 -4.50 29.05
CA LYS A 53 12.98 -4.27 27.95
C LYS A 53 12.17 -5.51 27.59
N LYS A 54 12.63 -6.70 27.98
CA LYS A 54 12.06 -8.00 27.59
C LYS A 54 10.55 -8.09 27.81
N GLN A 55 10.04 -7.56 28.92
CA GLN A 55 8.60 -7.59 29.22
C GLN A 55 7.78 -6.76 28.21
N LEU A 56 8.20 -5.53 27.94
CA LEU A 56 7.52 -4.67 26.96
C LEU A 56 7.72 -5.18 25.53
N ALA A 57 8.93 -5.64 25.20
CA ALA A 57 9.23 -6.25 23.92
C ALA A 57 8.34 -7.47 23.65
N ALA A 58 8.10 -8.33 24.65
CA ALA A 58 7.20 -9.48 24.52
C ALA A 58 5.73 -9.09 24.25
N ILE A 59 5.31 -7.89 24.64
CA ILE A 59 3.95 -7.37 24.40
C ILE A 59 3.84 -6.72 23.02
N TRP A 60 4.83 -5.90 22.64
CA TRP A 60 4.75 -5.05 21.44
C TRP A 60 5.33 -5.71 20.18
N TYR A 61 6.27 -6.64 20.32
CA TYR A 61 6.84 -7.35 19.17
C TYR A 61 5.79 -8.16 18.39
N PRO A 62 4.91 -8.96 19.02
CA PRO A 62 3.87 -9.69 18.27
C PRO A 62 2.86 -8.76 17.57
N LYS A 63 2.62 -7.56 18.11
CA LYS A 63 1.75 -6.56 17.50
C LYS A 63 2.39 -5.96 16.24
N ALA A 64 3.68 -5.63 16.31
CA ALA A 64 4.46 -5.21 15.14
C ALA A 64 4.50 -6.31 14.07
N GLN A 65 4.69 -7.58 14.47
CA GLN A 65 4.66 -8.71 13.55
C GLN A 65 3.30 -8.86 12.87
N LYS A 66 2.21 -8.73 13.62
CA LYS A 66 0.85 -8.77 13.05
C LYS A 66 0.63 -7.65 12.02
N ALA A 67 1.12 -6.43 12.27
CA ALA A 67 1.06 -5.34 11.30
C ALA A 67 1.80 -5.69 9.99
N LYS A 68 2.99 -6.30 10.11
CA LYS A 68 3.76 -6.80 8.97
C LYS A 68 3.02 -7.88 8.20
N ASP A 69 2.48 -8.89 8.88
CA ASP A 69 1.79 -10.01 8.22
C ASP A 69 0.56 -9.53 7.43
N LEU A 70 -0.19 -8.56 7.96
CA LEU A 70 -1.31 -7.91 7.26
C LEU A 70 -0.86 -7.14 6.02
N SER A 71 0.23 -6.38 6.14
CA SER A 71 0.83 -5.61 5.04
C SER A 71 1.35 -6.51 3.93
N ASP A 72 2.05 -7.59 4.28
CA ASP A 72 2.60 -8.57 3.34
C ASP A 72 1.47 -9.26 2.55
N ALA A 73 0.37 -9.63 3.23
CA ALA A 73 -0.79 -10.26 2.60
C ALA A 73 -1.47 -9.35 1.55
N VAL A 74 -1.65 -8.06 1.87
CA VAL A 74 -2.25 -7.08 0.96
C VAL A 74 -1.29 -6.73 -0.17
N THR A 75 0.00 -6.58 0.12
CA THR A 75 1.05 -6.32 -0.88
C THR A 75 1.10 -7.45 -1.92
N ALA A 76 1.06 -8.71 -1.47
CA ALA A 76 1.06 -9.87 -2.36
C ALA A 76 -0.19 -9.92 -3.27
N TYR A 77 -1.36 -9.56 -2.74
CA TYR A 77 -2.58 -9.44 -3.55
C TYR A 77 -2.45 -8.35 -4.62
N LEU A 78 -1.90 -7.18 -4.25
CA LEU A 78 -1.64 -6.07 -5.18
C LEU A 78 -0.64 -6.45 -6.28
N ASP A 79 0.41 -7.21 -5.96
CA ASP A 79 1.35 -7.74 -6.95
C ASP A 79 0.69 -8.74 -7.90
N GLY A 80 -0.20 -9.59 -7.37
CA GLY A 80 -1.05 -10.48 -8.18
C GLY A 80 -1.89 -9.70 -9.19
N LEU A 81 -2.59 -8.65 -8.76
CA LEU A 81 -3.37 -7.78 -9.65
C LEU A 81 -2.51 -7.11 -10.72
N LYS A 82 -1.33 -6.59 -10.37
CA LYS A 82 -0.41 -5.99 -11.36
C LYS A 82 0.02 -7.01 -12.41
N MET A 83 0.32 -8.24 -11.99
CA MET A 83 0.71 -9.30 -12.92
C MET A 83 -0.44 -9.69 -13.84
N GLU A 84 -1.67 -9.75 -13.34
CA GLU A 84 -2.85 -9.99 -14.16
C GLU A 84 -3.11 -8.86 -15.16
N LEU A 85 -2.94 -7.58 -14.77
CA LEU A 85 -3.03 -6.44 -15.68
C LEU A 85 -1.99 -6.53 -16.81
N LYS A 86 -0.74 -6.89 -16.48
CA LYS A 86 0.29 -7.13 -17.49
C LYS A 86 -0.13 -8.25 -18.44
N LYS A 87 -0.64 -9.37 -17.94
CA LYS A 87 -1.12 -10.49 -18.77
C LYS A 87 -2.29 -10.08 -19.68
N ASP A 88 -3.30 -9.41 -19.14
CA ASP A 88 -4.47 -8.92 -19.90
C ASP A 88 -4.10 -7.84 -20.93
N SER A 89 -2.91 -7.23 -20.80
CA SER A 89 -2.31 -6.29 -21.76
C SER A 89 -1.22 -6.93 -22.64
N LYS A 90 -1.25 -8.25 -22.83
CA LYS A 90 -0.35 -9.01 -23.72
C LYS A 90 1.11 -9.04 -23.26
N LEU A 91 1.33 -9.30 -21.97
CA LEU A 91 2.66 -9.55 -21.41
C LEU A 91 3.45 -10.58 -22.23
N LYS A 92 4.68 -10.21 -22.56
CA LYS A 92 5.70 -11.05 -23.17
C LYS A 92 7.06 -10.75 -22.55
N ILE A 93 7.96 -11.71 -22.62
CA ILE A 93 9.36 -11.53 -22.24
C ILE A 93 10.16 -11.31 -23.53
N GLU A 94 10.81 -10.16 -23.64
CA GLU A 94 11.74 -9.83 -24.73
C GLU A 94 13.05 -9.37 -24.12
N ASP A 95 14.17 -9.97 -24.54
CA ASP A 95 15.52 -9.65 -24.04
C ASP A 95 15.66 -9.75 -22.51
N GLY A 96 14.92 -10.68 -21.89
CA GLY A 96 14.89 -10.87 -20.43
C GLY A 96 14.10 -9.80 -19.68
N GLN A 97 13.42 -8.90 -20.38
CA GLN A 97 12.59 -7.85 -19.81
C GLN A 97 11.10 -8.09 -20.13
N GLU A 98 10.25 -7.75 -19.16
CA GLU A 98 8.80 -7.75 -19.37
C GLU A 98 8.41 -6.60 -20.31
N LYS A 99 7.69 -6.93 -21.37
CA LYS A 99 7.00 -5.95 -22.22
C LYS A 99 5.52 -6.27 -22.27
N PHE A 100 4.70 -5.25 -22.16
CA PHE A 100 3.24 -5.33 -22.24
C PHE A 100 2.70 -4.04 -22.87
N ASN A 101 1.44 -4.05 -23.30
CA ASN A 101 0.80 -2.89 -23.90
C ASN A 101 0.40 -1.90 -22.80
N GLU A 102 1.32 -1.03 -22.44
CA GLU A 102 1.16 -0.04 -21.37
C GLU A 102 0.01 0.95 -21.60
N ASP A 103 -0.31 1.24 -22.86
CA ASP A 103 -1.37 2.15 -23.30
C ASP A 103 -2.75 1.47 -23.41
N ASN A 104 -2.84 0.16 -23.16
CA ASN A 104 -4.10 -0.57 -23.23
C ASN A 104 -5.09 -0.05 -22.17
N LEU A 105 -6.23 0.49 -22.63
CA LEU A 105 -7.27 1.09 -21.80
C LEU A 105 -8.31 0.07 -21.27
N ASP A 106 -8.33 -1.12 -21.86
CA ASP A 106 -9.36 -2.11 -21.59
C ASP A 106 -8.94 -3.09 -20.49
N ALA A 107 -7.65 -3.38 -20.33
CA ALA A 107 -7.16 -4.38 -19.38
C ALA A 107 -7.59 -4.05 -17.93
N ALA A 108 -7.43 -2.79 -17.52
CA ALA A 108 -7.87 -2.32 -16.20
C ALA A 108 -9.40 -2.37 -16.07
N THR A 109 -10.13 -1.92 -17.08
CA THR A 109 -11.59 -1.95 -17.11
C THR A 109 -12.13 -3.37 -16.97
N ARG A 110 -11.64 -4.31 -17.79
CA ARG A 110 -12.06 -5.72 -17.74
C ARG A 110 -11.74 -6.39 -16.41
N LEU A 111 -10.58 -6.09 -15.82
CA LEU A 111 -10.15 -6.75 -14.60
C LEU A 111 -10.85 -6.20 -13.35
N LEU A 112 -10.94 -4.88 -13.24
CA LEU A 112 -11.29 -4.20 -11.99
C LEU A 112 -12.69 -3.57 -12.01
N VAL A 113 -13.30 -3.35 -13.17
CA VAL A 113 -14.57 -2.62 -13.30
C VAL A 113 -15.71 -3.49 -13.84
N GLU A 114 -15.44 -4.33 -14.83
CA GLU A 114 -16.51 -5.10 -15.50
C GLU A 114 -17.22 -6.10 -14.55
N PRO A 115 -18.56 -6.18 -14.65
CA PRO A 115 -19.34 -7.12 -13.86
C PRO A 115 -18.96 -8.56 -14.20
N GLY A 116 -18.58 -9.35 -13.19
CA GLY A 116 -18.22 -10.76 -13.33
C GLY A 116 -16.80 -11.11 -12.88
N LYS A 117 -15.85 -10.15 -12.92
CA LYS A 117 -14.51 -10.35 -12.31
C LYS A 117 -14.39 -9.77 -10.89
N ALA A 118 -15.19 -8.77 -10.54
CA ALA A 118 -15.37 -8.20 -9.19
C ALA A 118 -14.09 -7.83 -8.41
N LYS A 119 -12.93 -7.71 -9.07
CA LYS A 119 -11.65 -7.48 -8.38
C LYS A 119 -11.48 -6.06 -7.86
N GLY A 120 -12.20 -5.08 -8.40
CA GLY A 120 -12.22 -3.70 -7.91
C GLY A 120 -12.84 -3.61 -6.51
N GLU A 121 -14.04 -4.16 -6.35
CA GLU A 121 -14.70 -4.26 -5.05
C GLU A 121 -13.90 -5.12 -4.07
N GLU A 122 -13.34 -6.26 -4.52
CA GLU A 122 -12.46 -7.09 -3.70
C GLU A 122 -11.22 -6.30 -3.24
N LEU A 123 -10.58 -5.54 -4.14
CA LEU A 123 -9.44 -4.69 -3.82
C LEU A 123 -9.82 -3.65 -2.77
N ARG A 124 -10.91 -2.90 -2.99
CA ARG A 124 -11.40 -1.90 -2.04
C ARG A 124 -11.66 -2.54 -0.67
N LYS A 125 -12.33 -3.69 -0.65
CA LYS A 125 -12.63 -4.41 0.58
C LYS A 125 -11.35 -4.85 1.30
N LYS A 126 -10.37 -5.41 0.59
CA LYS A 126 -9.09 -5.83 1.19
C LYS A 126 -8.31 -4.65 1.78
N LEU A 127 -8.32 -3.49 1.12
CA LEU A 127 -7.68 -2.27 1.63
C LEU A 127 -8.41 -1.72 2.86
N GLN A 128 -9.75 -1.76 2.87
CA GLN A 128 -10.56 -1.36 4.02
C GLN A 128 -10.34 -2.32 5.20
N ASP A 129 -10.43 -3.63 4.95
CA ASP A 129 -10.19 -4.67 5.95
C ASP A 129 -8.78 -4.54 6.55
N PHE A 130 -7.77 -4.23 5.73
CA PHE A 130 -6.40 -3.95 6.21
C PHE A 130 -6.38 -2.79 7.20
N LYS A 131 -6.99 -1.65 6.85
CA LYS A 131 -7.06 -0.48 7.73
C LYS A 131 -7.74 -0.83 9.06
N ASP A 132 -8.88 -1.51 9.00
CA ASP A 132 -9.65 -1.86 10.19
C ASP A 132 -8.90 -2.86 11.07
N GLN A 133 -8.27 -3.88 10.47
CA GLN A 133 -7.49 -4.87 11.20
C GLN A 133 -6.23 -4.28 11.82
N LEU A 134 -5.57 -3.34 11.12
CA LEU A 134 -4.38 -2.66 11.61
C LEU A 134 -4.70 -1.80 12.85
N LEU A 135 -5.79 -1.04 12.81
CA LEU A 135 -6.27 -0.23 13.94
C LEU A 135 -6.77 -1.10 15.11
N ALA A 136 -7.26 -2.31 14.82
CA ALA A 136 -7.72 -3.27 15.81
C ALA A 136 -6.59 -4.11 16.44
N ILE A 137 -5.31 -3.90 16.05
CA ILE A 137 -4.18 -4.61 16.66
C ILE A 137 -4.07 -4.28 18.16
N ASP A 138 -4.25 -3.01 18.51
CA ASP A 138 -4.18 -2.51 19.88
C ASP A 138 -4.99 -1.21 20.05
N PRO A 139 -5.66 -0.99 21.20
CA PRO A 139 -6.40 0.26 21.44
C PRO A 139 -5.55 1.53 21.33
N GLU A 140 -4.27 1.49 21.73
CA GLU A 140 -3.38 2.66 21.60
C GLU A 140 -3.06 2.95 20.14
N ILE A 141 -2.87 1.90 19.31
CA ILE A 141 -2.71 2.04 17.86
C ILE A 141 -3.98 2.66 17.25
N GLY A 142 -5.14 2.13 17.60
CA GLY A 142 -6.41 2.65 17.12
C GLY A 142 -6.60 4.13 17.45
N LYS A 143 -6.23 4.54 18.67
CA LYS A 143 -6.31 5.94 19.11
C LYS A 143 -5.36 6.86 18.35
N GLU A 144 -4.12 6.43 18.13
CA GLU A 144 -3.08 7.26 17.49
C GLU A 144 -3.30 7.39 15.98
N PHE A 145 -3.77 6.32 15.33
CA PHE A 145 -3.70 6.20 13.87
C PHE A 145 -5.05 6.22 13.13
N ALA A 146 -6.19 6.25 13.83
CA ALA A 146 -7.52 6.18 13.19
C ALA A 146 -7.72 7.16 12.02
N THR A 147 -7.12 8.35 12.10
CA THR A 147 -7.28 9.43 11.10
C THR A 147 -5.99 9.81 10.37
N THR A 148 -4.86 9.17 10.68
CA THR A 148 -3.53 9.57 10.16
C THR A 148 -2.89 8.52 9.25
N LEU A 149 -3.49 7.33 9.15
CA LEU A 149 -3.00 6.31 8.22
C LEU A 149 -3.00 6.84 6.77
N PRO A 150 -1.90 6.65 6.02
CA PRO A 150 -1.74 7.19 4.67
C PRO A 150 -2.66 6.53 3.62
N LEU A 151 -3.24 5.37 3.93
CA LEU A 151 -4.15 4.66 3.04
C LEU A 151 -5.51 5.38 2.94
N ASP A 152 -5.65 6.18 1.87
CA ASP A 152 -6.87 6.87 1.49
C ASP A 152 -7.64 6.10 0.41
N LEU A 153 -8.91 5.79 0.70
CA LEU A 153 -9.85 5.10 -0.18
C LEU A 153 -10.97 6.02 -0.68
N ALA A 154 -10.80 7.34 -0.55
CA ALA A 154 -11.71 8.31 -1.13
C ALA A 154 -11.85 8.13 -2.65
N ILE A 155 -13.05 8.39 -3.16
CA ILE A 155 -13.30 8.39 -4.59
C ILE A 155 -12.60 9.63 -5.17
N PRO A 156 -11.72 9.47 -6.19
CA PRO A 156 -11.08 10.60 -6.86
C PRO A 156 -12.13 11.57 -7.40
N LYS A 157 -11.81 12.87 -7.41
CA LYS A 157 -12.68 13.87 -8.03
C LYS A 157 -12.70 13.66 -9.56
N SER A 158 -13.65 12.86 -10.05
CA SER A 158 -13.88 12.63 -11.48
C SER A 158 -14.74 13.75 -12.09
N SER A 159 -14.40 14.16 -13.31
CA SER A 159 -15.18 15.10 -14.13
C SER A 159 -16.40 14.45 -14.79
N ASN A 160 -16.49 13.12 -14.84
CA ASN A 160 -17.56 12.38 -15.50
C ASN A 160 -18.46 11.67 -14.49
N LYS A 161 -19.38 12.44 -13.88
CA LYS A 161 -20.44 11.95 -12.99
C LYS A 161 -21.64 11.37 -13.75
N SER A 162 -21.41 10.53 -14.75
CA SER A 162 -22.49 9.98 -15.56
C SER A 162 -22.45 8.46 -15.53
N THR A 163 -23.57 7.88 -15.10
CA THR A 163 -23.91 6.45 -14.97
C THR A 163 -23.22 5.67 -13.84
N VAL A 164 -23.72 5.83 -12.61
CA VAL A 164 -23.35 4.97 -11.46
C VAL A 164 -24.20 3.70 -11.45
N GLY A 165 -23.60 2.57 -11.83
CA GLY A 165 -23.94 1.23 -11.36
C GLY A 165 -23.09 0.86 -10.13
N LYS A 166 -23.26 -0.37 -9.60
CA LYS A 166 -22.49 -0.89 -8.44
C LYS A 166 -20.97 -0.75 -8.70
N ASP A 167 -20.25 -0.13 -7.75
CA ASP A 167 -18.79 0.14 -7.72
C ASP A 167 -18.26 1.42 -8.42
N GLU A 168 -18.77 2.58 -7.98
CA GLU A 168 -18.26 3.91 -8.35
C GLU A 168 -16.76 4.10 -8.07
N TRP A 169 -16.22 3.39 -7.08
CA TRP A 169 -14.82 3.52 -6.67
C TRP A 169 -13.87 2.90 -7.69
N ALA A 170 -14.08 1.62 -8.01
CA ALA A 170 -13.22 0.95 -8.99
C ALA A 170 -13.36 1.59 -10.37
N TYR A 171 -14.59 1.97 -10.74
CA TYR A 171 -14.84 2.70 -11.98
C TYR A 171 -14.01 4.00 -12.05
N SER A 172 -14.01 4.80 -10.97
CA SER A 172 -13.30 6.08 -10.93
C SER A 172 -11.78 5.95 -11.04
N TYR A 173 -11.21 4.84 -10.58
CA TYR A 173 -9.76 4.59 -10.65
C TYR A 173 -9.32 3.87 -11.92
N PHE A 174 -10.15 2.99 -12.48
CA PHE A 174 -9.69 1.98 -13.43
C PHE A 174 -10.46 1.92 -14.75
N HIS A 175 -11.58 2.65 -14.90
CA HIS A 175 -12.31 2.69 -16.15
C HIS A 175 -11.53 3.47 -17.23
N MET A 176 -11.37 2.88 -18.42
CA MET A 176 -10.59 3.42 -19.54
C MET A 176 -9.20 3.94 -19.12
N THR A 177 -8.59 3.29 -18.15
CA THR A 177 -7.29 3.69 -17.59
C THR A 177 -6.19 2.90 -18.26
N PRO A 178 -5.14 3.56 -18.82
CA PRO A 178 -3.99 2.86 -19.38
C PRO A 178 -3.38 1.87 -18.40
N THR A 179 -2.93 0.73 -18.89
CA THR A 179 -2.40 -0.34 -18.05
C THR A 179 -1.26 0.12 -17.16
N ILE A 180 -0.33 0.95 -17.66
CA ILE A 180 0.75 1.51 -16.83
C ILE A 180 0.21 2.41 -15.72
N ALA A 181 -0.83 3.21 -15.99
CA ALA A 181 -1.45 4.08 -14.99
C ALA A 181 -2.17 3.25 -13.91
N ALA A 182 -2.89 2.19 -14.29
CA ALA A 182 -3.51 1.27 -13.34
C ALA A 182 -2.47 0.58 -12.45
N ILE A 183 -1.34 0.13 -13.03
CA ILE A 183 -0.21 -0.43 -12.25
C ILE A 183 0.36 0.61 -11.28
N THR A 184 0.53 1.86 -11.72
CA THR A 184 1.00 2.96 -10.86
C THR A 184 0.04 3.22 -9.69
N ILE A 185 -1.27 3.19 -9.92
CA ILE A 185 -2.28 3.30 -8.85
C ILE A 185 -2.14 2.15 -7.85
N LEU A 186 -1.99 0.91 -8.32
CA LEU A 186 -1.76 -0.25 -7.43
C LEU A 186 -0.43 -0.11 -6.65
N SER A 187 0.63 0.42 -7.27
CA SER A 187 1.89 0.73 -6.60
C SER A 187 1.74 1.81 -5.53
N LYS A 188 0.87 2.81 -5.76
CA LYS A 188 0.53 3.83 -4.76
C LYS A 188 -0.14 3.18 -3.55
N PHE A 189 -1.13 2.31 -3.76
CA PHE A 189 -1.76 1.59 -2.64
C PHE A 189 -0.78 0.70 -1.88
N GLN A 190 0.14 0.01 -2.57
CA GLN A 190 1.21 -0.73 -1.89
C GLN A 190 2.10 0.18 -1.05
N ASN A 191 2.45 1.36 -1.56
CA ASN A 191 3.24 2.33 -0.82
C ASN A 191 2.51 2.82 0.44
N ASP A 192 1.21 3.11 0.33
CA ASP A 192 0.40 3.49 1.49
C ASP A 192 0.32 2.35 2.53
N VAL A 193 0.15 1.11 2.08
CA VAL A 193 0.12 -0.09 2.95
C VAL A 193 1.44 -0.25 3.69
N LYS A 194 2.58 -0.17 2.99
CA LYS A 194 3.92 -0.28 3.59
C LYS A 194 4.23 0.90 4.52
N ASN A 195 3.83 2.13 4.17
CA ASN A 195 3.97 3.26 5.08
C ASN A 195 3.10 3.11 6.33
N SER A 196 1.89 2.58 6.19
CA SER A 196 1.01 2.27 7.33
C SER A 196 1.66 1.25 8.26
N GLU A 197 2.20 0.16 7.71
CA GLU A 197 2.99 -0.83 8.46
C GLU A 197 4.15 -0.16 9.20
N ALA A 198 4.96 0.65 8.50
CA ALA A 198 6.12 1.31 9.09
C ALA A 198 5.74 2.20 10.28
N GLN A 199 4.69 3.01 10.17
CA GLN A 199 4.20 3.84 11.27
C GLN A 199 3.79 3.00 12.50
N ILE A 200 3.11 1.87 12.28
CA ILE A 200 2.69 1.00 13.39
C ILE A 200 3.87 0.26 14.00
N VAL A 201 4.80 -0.23 13.18
CA VAL A 201 6.02 -0.91 13.63
C VAL A 201 6.90 0.04 14.44
N GLU A 202 7.06 1.28 13.99
CA GLU A 202 7.76 2.35 14.72
C GLU A 202 7.08 2.70 16.04
N PHE A 203 5.75 2.79 16.04
CA PHE A 203 4.99 3.02 17.27
C PHE A 203 5.22 1.91 18.29
N CYS A 204 5.10 0.65 17.86
CA CYS A 204 5.33 -0.51 18.72
C CYS A 204 6.78 -0.51 19.23
N HIS A 205 7.75 -0.15 18.40
CA HIS A 205 9.17 -0.10 18.77
C HIS A 205 9.42 0.97 19.83
N LYS A 206 8.85 2.17 19.64
CA LYS A 206 8.92 3.25 20.62
C LYS A 206 8.38 2.83 21.98
N LYS A 207 7.27 2.07 22.01
CA LYS A 207 6.67 1.56 23.25
C LYS A 207 7.55 0.58 24.02
N VAL A 208 8.50 -0.10 23.36
CA VAL A 208 9.51 -0.92 24.04
C VAL A 208 10.62 -0.06 24.67
N GLY A 209 10.96 1.06 24.02
CA GLY A 209 11.96 2.01 24.49
C GLY A 209 11.47 2.97 25.59
N GLU A 210 10.15 3.06 25.83
CA GLU A 210 9.58 3.84 26.92
C GLU A 210 10.00 3.21 28.27
N VAL A 211 10.97 3.83 28.95
CA VAL A 211 11.34 3.46 30.33
C VAL A 211 10.11 3.68 31.19
N GLN A 212 9.49 2.60 31.68
CA GLN A 212 8.56 2.71 32.78
C GLN A 212 9.35 3.16 34.00
N VAL A 213 9.29 4.45 34.30
CA VAL A 213 9.67 4.97 35.62
C VAL A 213 8.75 4.26 36.60
N ARG A 214 9.24 3.17 37.19
CA ARG A 214 8.64 2.63 38.40
C ARG A 214 8.82 3.72 39.44
N TYR A 215 7.78 4.49 39.68
CA TYR A 215 7.63 5.20 40.94
C TYR A 215 7.48 4.11 42.00
N ASP A 216 8.60 3.53 42.42
CA ASP A 216 8.65 2.71 43.61
C ASP A 216 8.03 3.57 44.71
N ALA A 217 6.90 3.09 45.22
CA ALA A 217 6.08 3.77 46.19
C ALA A 217 7.01 4.41 47.24
N PHE A 218 6.95 5.73 47.35
CA PHE A 218 7.53 6.46 48.48
C PHE A 218 7.04 5.72 49.74
N GLN A 219 7.93 4.95 50.37
CA GLN A 219 7.72 4.51 51.73
C GLN A 219 7.59 5.80 52.52
N ALA A 220 6.36 6.08 52.96
CA ALA A 220 6.10 7.11 53.94
C ALA A 220 6.94 6.75 55.17
N ILE A 221 8.03 7.46 55.37
CA ILE A 221 8.74 7.46 56.64
C ILE A 221 7.94 8.43 57.52
N ALA A 222 7.28 7.87 58.52
CA ALA A 222 6.56 8.57 59.57
C ALA A 222 7.51 9.43 60.43
#